data_AF-A0A932QBF1-F1
#
_entry.id   AF-A0A932QBF1-F1
#
_cell.length_a   1.000
_cell.length_b   1.000
_cell.length_c   1.000
_cell.angle_alpha   90.00
_cell.angle_beta   90.00
_cell.angle_gamma   90.00
#
_symmetry.space_group_name_H-M   'P 1'
#
loop_
_entity.id
_entity.type
_entity.pdbx_description
1 polymer ?
#
loop_
_entity_poly.entity_id
_entity_poly.type
_entity_poly.pdbx_seq_one_letter_code
_entity_poly.pdbx_strand_id
1 'polypeptide(L)'
;MVRVAINGFGRIGRRVLRAALDNKQIQIVAVNDLTPPNVQAHLFKYDSVHGTLDHEVRLEGDMLHVGSQNVRLTAERDPAKLPWKELGVDIVMECTGLFTDKAKASAHLTAGAKKVLISAPSKDADLTICMGINEGNYDSKQHTIVSNASCTTNCLAPVVKVLDDSFGIVRGLMTTVHSYTNDQNVLDLPHKDLRRARAAALSMIPTTTGAAKAIGLVLPHLKGKLDGYAVRVPTPNVSLVDLTVQLTKNTTAAEINAKLEAASK
;
A
#
# COMPACT_ATOMS: atom_id res chain seq x y z
N MET A 1 -6.92 -12.03 -19.25
CA MET A 1 -6.47 -10.68 -18.85
C MET A 1 -7.40 -10.20 -17.75
N VAL A 2 -6.86 -9.82 -16.59
CA VAL A 2 -7.66 -9.37 -15.43
C VAL A 2 -7.99 -7.90 -15.60
N ARG A 3 -9.26 -7.54 -15.47
CA ARG A 3 -9.75 -6.17 -15.58
C ARG A 3 -9.74 -5.50 -14.22
N VAL A 4 -8.94 -4.46 -14.08
CA VAL A 4 -8.68 -3.79 -12.81
C VAL A 4 -9.18 -2.36 -12.87
N ALA A 5 -9.84 -1.90 -11.81
CA ALA A 5 -10.13 -0.49 -11.59
C ALA A 5 -9.34 0.03 -10.39
N ILE A 6 -9.01 1.32 -10.41
CA ILE A 6 -8.31 2.00 -9.30
C ILE A 6 -9.26 3.01 -8.70
N ASN A 7 -9.52 2.92 -7.39
CA ASN A 7 -10.24 3.97 -6.66
C ASN A 7 -9.23 4.81 -5.87
N GLY A 8 -9.13 6.10 -6.18
CA GLY A 8 -8.13 7.02 -5.64
C GLY A 8 -6.88 7.08 -6.50
N PHE A 9 -6.72 8.18 -7.25
CA PHE A 9 -5.58 8.39 -8.15
C PHE A 9 -4.47 9.23 -7.52
N GLY A 10 -4.23 8.99 -6.23
CA GLY A 10 -3.12 9.55 -5.46
C GLY A 10 -1.78 8.90 -5.82
N ARG A 11 -0.79 9.05 -4.91
CA ARG A 11 0.56 8.49 -5.08
C ARG A 11 0.55 6.99 -5.41
N ILE A 12 -0.21 6.18 -4.67
CA ILE A 12 -0.26 4.72 -4.87
C ILE A 12 -1.02 4.37 -6.16
N GLY A 13 -2.23 4.92 -6.37
CA GLY A 13 -3.02 4.64 -7.58
C GLY A 13 -2.26 4.93 -8.88
N ARG A 14 -1.56 6.07 -8.96
CA ARG A 14 -0.72 6.39 -10.12
C ARG A 14 0.42 5.40 -10.33
N ARG A 15 1.04 4.93 -9.25
CA ARG A 15 2.10 3.90 -9.32
C ARG A 15 1.57 2.54 -9.76
N VAL A 16 0.34 2.18 -9.36
CA VAL A 16 -0.33 0.96 -9.85
C VAL A 16 -0.51 1.04 -11.36
N LEU A 17 -1.04 2.15 -11.89
CA LEU A 17 -1.19 2.31 -13.34
C LEU A 17 0.17 2.28 -14.06
N ARG A 18 1.20 2.99 -13.55
CA ARG A 18 2.56 2.94 -14.13
C ARG A 18 3.10 1.51 -14.18
N ALA A 19 2.94 0.72 -13.11
CA ALA A 19 3.39 -0.67 -13.07
C ALA A 19 2.58 -1.61 -14.00
N ALA A 20 1.34 -1.26 -14.31
CA ALA A 20 0.49 -2.04 -15.21
C ALA A 20 0.80 -1.81 -16.70
N LEU A 21 1.51 -0.75 -17.08
CA LEU A 21 1.83 -0.44 -18.49
C LEU A 21 2.60 -1.59 -19.16
N ASP A 22 3.54 -2.20 -18.43
CA ASP A 22 4.38 -3.29 -18.93
C ASP A 22 3.80 -4.68 -18.64
N ASN A 23 2.64 -4.77 -17.97
CA ASN A 23 2.06 -6.04 -17.55
C ASN A 23 0.93 -6.49 -18.47
N LYS A 24 1.23 -7.44 -19.37
CA LYS A 24 0.27 -8.01 -20.34
C LYS A 24 -0.89 -8.79 -19.72
N GLN A 25 -0.84 -9.10 -18.42
CA GLN A 25 -1.90 -9.85 -17.74
C GLN A 25 -2.97 -8.92 -17.13
N ILE A 26 -2.67 -7.63 -16.98
CA ILE A 26 -3.52 -6.64 -16.30
C ILE A 26 -3.98 -5.57 -17.30
N GLN A 27 -5.28 -5.31 -17.31
CA GLN A 27 -5.86 -4.17 -18.00
C GLN A 27 -6.45 -3.20 -16.97
N ILE A 28 -5.95 -1.97 -16.92
CA ILE A 28 -6.59 -0.92 -16.12
C ILE A 28 -7.74 -0.35 -16.95
N VAL A 29 -8.97 -0.63 -16.55
CA VAL A 29 -10.18 -0.25 -17.32
C VAL A 29 -10.77 1.07 -16.86
N ALA A 30 -10.55 1.43 -15.59
CA ALA A 30 -10.99 2.71 -15.05
C ALA A 30 -10.16 3.16 -13.85
N VAL A 31 -10.13 4.48 -13.67
CA VAL A 31 -9.66 5.16 -12.47
C VAL A 31 -10.74 6.10 -11.98
N ASN A 32 -11.06 6.03 -10.69
CA ASN A 32 -11.94 6.98 -10.03
C ASN A 32 -11.14 7.94 -9.14
N ASP A 33 -11.32 9.24 -9.32
CA ASP A 33 -10.82 10.28 -8.42
C ASP A 33 -11.69 11.54 -8.55
N LEU A 34 -11.80 12.33 -7.48
CA LEU A 34 -12.63 13.55 -7.49
C LEU A 34 -11.97 14.73 -8.20
N THR A 35 -10.71 14.56 -8.60
CA THR A 35 -9.92 15.56 -9.30
C THR A 35 -10.28 15.58 -10.80
N PRO A 36 -10.31 16.75 -11.46
CA PRO A 36 -10.56 16.83 -12.91
C PRO A 36 -9.60 15.98 -13.77
N PRO A 37 -10.07 15.37 -14.89
CA PRO A 37 -9.27 14.50 -15.76
C PRO A 37 -7.94 15.10 -16.25
N ASN A 38 -7.91 16.37 -16.60
CA ASN A 38 -6.69 17.06 -17.06
C ASN A 38 -5.61 17.14 -15.97
N VAL A 39 -6.01 17.36 -14.72
CA VAL A 39 -5.08 17.38 -13.58
C VAL A 39 -4.59 15.97 -13.27
N GLN A 40 -5.46 14.96 -13.35
CA GLN A 40 -5.08 13.55 -13.21
C GLN A 40 -4.03 13.14 -14.25
N ALA A 41 -4.25 13.46 -15.53
CA ALA A 41 -3.32 13.19 -16.62
C ALA A 41 -1.96 13.88 -16.40
N HIS A 42 -1.98 15.15 -15.97
CA HIS A 42 -0.77 15.90 -15.65
C HIS A 42 0.05 15.25 -14.52
N LEU A 43 -0.59 14.95 -13.38
CA LEU A 43 0.05 14.29 -12.23
C LEU A 43 0.50 12.86 -12.51
N PHE A 44 -0.08 12.21 -13.51
CA PHE A 44 0.34 10.91 -13.97
C PHE A 44 1.58 10.99 -14.87
N LYS A 45 1.67 11.99 -15.76
CA LYS A 45 2.85 12.24 -16.61
C LYS A 45 4.05 12.70 -15.78
N TYR A 46 3.87 13.65 -14.87
CA TYR A 46 4.96 14.29 -14.13
C TYR A 46 4.91 13.92 -12.64
N ASP A 47 5.99 13.28 -12.15
CA ASP A 47 6.12 12.91 -10.74
C ASP A 47 7.46 13.39 -10.18
N SER A 48 7.44 14.21 -9.12
CA SER A 48 8.64 14.83 -8.55
C SER A 48 9.63 13.83 -7.95
N VAL A 49 9.20 12.62 -7.60
CA VAL A 49 10.03 11.60 -6.98
C VAL A 49 10.46 10.54 -7.99
N HIS A 50 9.53 10.15 -8.87
CA HIS A 50 9.73 9.03 -9.80
C HIS A 50 9.96 9.46 -11.25
N GLY A 51 10.15 10.77 -11.47
CA GLY A 51 10.41 11.34 -12.78
C GLY A 51 9.20 11.36 -13.71
N THR A 52 9.44 11.97 -14.86
CA THR A 52 8.50 12.01 -15.97
C THR A 52 8.31 10.62 -16.56
N LEU A 53 7.06 10.23 -16.80
CA LEU A 53 6.73 8.98 -17.46
C LEU A 53 7.17 9.04 -18.94
N ASP A 54 7.84 8.00 -19.42
CA ASP A 54 8.39 7.98 -20.80
C ASP A 54 7.32 7.67 -21.87
N HIS A 55 6.11 7.31 -21.46
CA HIS A 55 4.98 7.16 -22.37
C HIS A 55 4.31 8.50 -22.69
N GLU A 56 3.81 8.62 -23.92
CA GLU A 56 2.84 9.64 -24.25
C GLU A 56 1.57 9.43 -23.42
N VAL A 57 1.05 10.52 -22.86
CA VAL A 57 -0.19 10.55 -22.09
C VAL A 57 -1.14 11.48 -22.81
N ARG A 58 -2.17 10.90 -23.43
CA ARG A 58 -3.18 11.64 -24.20
C ARG A 58 -4.53 11.52 -23.49
N LEU A 59 -5.24 12.63 -23.37
CA LEU A 59 -6.56 12.70 -22.76
C LEU A 59 -7.59 13.09 -23.82
N GLU A 60 -8.64 12.29 -23.98
CA GLU A 60 -9.77 12.56 -24.87
C GLU A 60 -11.07 12.50 -24.07
N GLY A 61 -11.59 13.67 -23.65
CA GLY A 61 -12.73 13.74 -22.74
C GLY A 61 -12.40 13.11 -21.38
N ASP A 62 -13.07 12.01 -21.04
CA ASP A 62 -12.85 11.21 -19.83
C ASP A 62 -11.95 9.98 -20.08
N MET A 63 -11.38 9.83 -21.28
CA MET A 63 -10.52 8.69 -21.62
C MET A 63 -9.04 9.05 -21.59
N LEU A 64 -8.28 8.38 -20.72
CA LEU A 64 -6.83 8.48 -20.63
C LEU A 64 -6.17 7.36 -21.44
N HIS A 65 -5.35 7.75 -22.41
CA HIS A 65 -4.59 6.85 -23.27
C HIS A 65 -3.11 6.90 -22.89
N VAL A 66 -2.53 5.74 -22.57
CA VAL A 66 -1.11 5.59 -22.26
C VAL A 66 -0.62 4.20 -22.64
N GLY A 67 0.33 4.12 -23.57
CA GLY A 67 0.83 2.84 -24.08
C GLY A 67 -0.32 1.98 -24.64
N SER A 68 -0.48 0.77 -24.11
CA SER A 68 -1.56 -0.15 -24.46
C SER A 68 -2.85 0.03 -23.63
N GLN A 69 -2.82 0.91 -22.63
CA GLN A 69 -3.94 1.09 -21.70
C GLN A 69 -4.85 2.23 -22.18
N ASN A 70 -6.15 1.94 -22.21
CA ASN A 70 -7.23 2.90 -22.44
C ASN A 70 -8.10 2.92 -21.19
N VAL A 71 -8.02 4.00 -20.42
CA VAL A 71 -8.52 4.05 -19.05
C VAL A 71 -9.62 5.10 -18.92
N ARG A 72 -10.82 4.69 -18.52
CA ARG A 72 -11.93 5.63 -18.25
C ARG A 72 -11.72 6.32 -16.92
N LEU A 73 -11.75 7.65 -16.91
CA LEU A 73 -11.65 8.46 -15.70
C LEU A 73 -13.05 8.79 -15.20
N THR A 74 -13.34 8.48 -13.95
CA THR A 74 -14.62 8.78 -13.29
C THR A 74 -14.40 9.66 -12.07
N ALA A 75 -15.45 10.35 -11.63
CA ALA A 75 -15.42 11.22 -10.45
C ALA A 75 -16.68 11.02 -9.59
N GLU A 76 -16.76 9.86 -8.92
CA GLU A 76 -17.86 9.50 -8.02
C GLU A 76 -17.35 9.39 -6.58
N ARG A 77 -18.09 9.98 -5.64
CA ARG A 77 -17.78 10.00 -4.20
C ARG A 77 -18.23 8.73 -3.49
N ASP A 78 -19.34 8.16 -3.92
CA ASP A 78 -19.93 6.96 -3.35
C ASP A 78 -19.48 5.72 -4.14
N PRO A 79 -18.61 4.86 -3.58
CA PRO A 79 -18.09 3.72 -4.31
C PRO A 79 -19.14 2.72 -4.79
N ALA A 80 -20.34 2.71 -4.20
CA ALA A 80 -21.45 1.84 -4.59
C ALA A 80 -22.12 2.26 -5.90
N LYS A 81 -21.91 3.51 -6.35
CA LYS A 81 -22.46 4.06 -7.60
C LYS A 81 -21.50 3.97 -8.78
N LEU A 82 -20.29 3.48 -8.55
CA LEU A 82 -19.29 3.34 -9.61
C LEU A 82 -19.73 2.31 -10.66
N PRO A 83 -19.40 2.51 -11.95
CA PRO A 83 -19.88 1.65 -13.03
C PRO A 83 -19.06 0.34 -13.16
N TRP A 84 -18.68 -0.29 -12.04
CA TRP A 84 -17.82 -1.48 -12.05
C TRP A 84 -18.44 -2.66 -12.78
N LYS A 85 -19.75 -2.88 -12.62
CA LYS A 85 -20.50 -3.90 -13.36
C LYS A 85 -20.46 -3.65 -14.87
N GLU A 86 -20.76 -2.43 -15.30
CA GLU A 86 -20.77 -2.02 -16.72
C GLU A 86 -19.39 -2.22 -17.34
N LEU A 87 -18.35 -1.85 -16.61
CA LEU A 87 -16.96 -1.96 -17.06
C LEU A 87 -16.37 -3.37 -16.91
N GLY A 88 -17.13 -4.32 -16.35
CA GLY A 88 -16.68 -5.70 -16.13
C GLY A 88 -15.43 -5.79 -15.26
N VAL A 89 -15.38 -5.03 -14.16
CA VAL A 89 -14.22 -4.98 -13.25
C VAL A 89 -14.11 -6.28 -12.46
N ASP A 90 -12.97 -6.95 -12.53
CA ASP A 90 -12.66 -8.12 -11.72
C ASP A 90 -12.14 -7.71 -10.34
N ILE A 91 -11.19 -6.78 -10.28
CA ILE A 91 -10.54 -6.36 -9.04
C ILE A 91 -10.53 -4.84 -8.94
N VAL A 92 -10.93 -4.31 -7.80
CA VAL A 92 -10.71 -2.89 -7.45
C VAL A 92 -9.49 -2.76 -6.57
N MET A 93 -8.58 -1.88 -6.95
CA MET A 93 -7.48 -1.39 -6.12
C MET A 93 -7.99 -0.19 -5.33
N GLU A 94 -8.31 -0.39 -4.06
CA GLU A 94 -8.78 0.68 -3.16
C GLU A 94 -7.56 1.43 -2.60
N CYS A 95 -7.30 2.61 -3.16
CA CYS A 95 -6.11 3.44 -2.96
C CYS A 95 -6.41 4.84 -2.41
N THR A 96 -7.65 5.10 -1.97
CA THR A 96 -8.04 6.40 -1.40
C THR A 96 -7.54 6.59 0.04
N GLY A 97 -7.37 5.48 0.77
CA GLY A 97 -7.13 5.48 2.21
C GLY A 97 -8.38 5.76 3.06
N LEU A 98 -9.56 5.88 2.45
CA LEU A 98 -10.83 6.19 3.13
C LEU A 98 -11.68 4.93 3.39
N PHE A 99 -11.65 3.97 2.47
CA PHE A 99 -12.46 2.76 2.50
C PHE A 99 -11.64 1.52 2.92
N THR A 100 -10.93 1.64 4.06
CA THR A 100 -9.94 0.64 4.50
C THR A 100 -10.50 -0.47 5.39
N ASP A 101 -11.78 -0.44 5.73
CA ASP A 101 -12.47 -1.53 6.43
C ASP A 101 -13.39 -2.32 5.50
N LYS A 102 -13.70 -3.56 5.87
CA LYS A 102 -14.47 -4.50 5.05
C LYS A 102 -15.83 -3.94 4.67
N ALA A 103 -16.53 -3.31 5.60
CA ALA A 103 -17.86 -2.74 5.37
C ALA A 103 -17.81 -1.64 4.29
N LYS A 104 -16.87 -0.71 4.40
CA LYS A 104 -16.68 0.37 3.42
C LYS A 104 -16.18 -0.13 2.07
N ALA A 105 -15.18 -1.01 2.06
CA ALA A 105 -14.64 -1.60 0.83
C ALA A 105 -15.69 -2.43 0.07
N SER A 106 -16.65 -3.03 0.78
CA SER A 106 -17.75 -3.80 0.18
C SER A 106 -18.65 -2.97 -0.74
N ALA A 107 -18.64 -1.64 -0.64
CA ALA A 107 -19.35 -0.77 -1.57
C ALA A 107 -18.91 -1.00 -3.04
N HIS A 108 -17.64 -1.35 -3.28
CA HIS A 108 -17.17 -1.74 -4.61
C HIS A 108 -17.78 -3.06 -5.12
N LEU A 109 -18.05 -4.00 -4.22
CA LEU A 109 -18.73 -5.25 -4.57
C LEU A 109 -20.18 -4.97 -4.95
N THR A 110 -20.85 -4.07 -4.22
CA THR A 110 -22.20 -3.59 -4.56
C THR A 110 -22.23 -2.95 -5.96
N ALA A 111 -21.21 -2.16 -6.31
CA ALA A 111 -21.04 -1.57 -7.65
C ALA A 111 -20.75 -2.62 -8.75
N GLY A 112 -20.44 -3.86 -8.39
CA GLY A 112 -20.30 -5.00 -9.29
C GLY A 112 -18.87 -5.48 -9.54
N ALA A 113 -17.88 -4.99 -8.80
CA ALA A 113 -16.54 -5.59 -8.82
C ALA A 113 -16.57 -6.97 -8.15
N LYS A 114 -15.71 -7.91 -8.59
CA LYS A 114 -15.67 -9.25 -8.01
C LYS A 114 -14.83 -9.34 -6.74
N LYS A 115 -13.76 -8.55 -6.63
CA LYS A 115 -12.83 -8.51 -5.49
C LYS A 115 -12.30 -7.11 -5.22
N VAL A 116 -11.81 -6.88 -4.01
CA VAL A 116 -11.18 -5.62 -3.60
C VAL A 116 -9.82 -5.89 -2.96
N LEU A 117 -8.81 -5.16 -3.40
CA LEU A 117 -7.48 -5.12 -2.77
C LEU A 117 -7.26 -3.72 -2.18
N ILE A 118 -7.20 -3.64 -0.85
CA ILE A 118 -6.99 -2.41 -0.10
C ILE A 118 -5.48 -2.14 -0.01
N SER A 119 -5.04 -0.95 -0.43
CA SER A 119 -3.62 -0.56 -0.42
C SER A 119 -3.15 0.02 0.93
N ALA A 120 -3.76 -0.42 2.02
CA ALA A 120 -3.52 0.06 3.38
C ALA A 120 -3.90 -1.05 4.39
N PRO A 121 -3.43 -0.95 5.65
CA PRO A 121 -3.88 -1.85 6.70
C PRO A 121 -5.40 -1.82 6.84
N SER A 122 -6.00 -3.01 6.91
CA SER A 122 -7.40 -3.19 7.22
C SER A 122 -7.57 -3.87 8.56
N LYS A 123 -8.56 -3.43 9.33
CA LYS A 123 -8.87 -4.00 10.65
C LYS A 123 -9.57 -5.36 10.56
N ASP A 124 -10.29 -5.60 9.45
CA ASP A 124 -11.28 -6.67 9.30
C ASP A 124 -11.37 -7.21 7.86
N ALA A 125 -10.37 -6.96 7.00
CA ALA A 125 -10.25 -7.65 5.71
C ALA A 125 -10.19 -9.17 5.91
N ASP A 126 -10.61 -9.93 4.88
CA ASP A 126 -10.62 -11.40 4.92
C ASP A 126 -9.23 -11.98 5.15
N LEU A 127 -8.22 -11.34 4.54
CA LEU A 127 -6.82 -11.69 4.68
C LEU A 127 -5.96 -10.44 4.53
N THR A 128 -4.88 -10.35 5.31
CA THR A 128 -3.78 -9.40 5.07
C THR A 128 -2.61 -10.16 4.48
N ILE A 129 -2.14 -9.74 3.30
CA ILE A 129 -1.06 -10.39 2.57
C ILE A 129 0.17 -9.47 2.50
N CYS A 130 1.33 -10.07 2.74
CA CYS A 130 2.62 -9.58 2.25
C CYS A 130 3.15 -10.61 1.24
N MET A 131 3.37 -10.16 0.00
CA MET A 131 3.91 -11.02 -1.05
C MET A 131 5.32 -11.53 -0.69
N GLY A 132 5.62 -12.80 -0.99
CA GLY A 132 6.83 -13.49 -0.59
C GLY A 132 6.83 -14.02 0.85
N ILE A 133 5.72 -13.86 1.59
CA ILE A 133 5.64 -14.18 3.02
C ILE A 133 4.48 -15.12 3.32
N ASN A 134 3.25 -14.73 2.96
CA ASN A 134 2.04 -15.47 3.31
C ASN A 134 1.00 -15.52 2.18
N GLU A 135 1.38 -15.23 0.94
CA GLU A 135 0.50 -15.27 -0.24
C GLU A 135 -0.09 -16.66 -0.48
N GLY A 136 0.59 -17.73 -0.04
CA GLY A 136 0.08 -19.11 -0.09
C GLY A 136 -1.20 -19.33 0.73
N ASN A 137 -1.52 -18.41 1.66
CA ASN A 137 -2.75 -18.46 2.43
C ASN A 137 -3.96 -17.94 1.64
N TYR A 138 -3.77 -17.38 0.44
CA TYR A 138 -4.87 -16.84 -0.35
C TYR A 138 -5.76 -17.94 -0.92
N ASP A 139 -7.03 -17.97 -0.50
CA ASP A 139 -8.08 -18.75 -1.14
C ASP A 139 -9.07 -17.83 -1.86
N SER A 140 -9.12 -17.93 -3.19
CA SER A 140 -10.03 -17.14 -4.02
C SER A 140 -11.53 -17.33 -3.72
N LYS A 141 -11.91 -18.47 -3.13
CA LYS A 141 -13.31 -18.77 -2.78
C LYS A 141 -13.73 -18.12 -1.46
N GLN A 142 -12.77 -17.91 -0.55
CA GLN A 142 -13.02 -17.34 0.78
C GLN A 142 -12.67 -15.86 0.85
N HIS A 143 -11.62 -15.43 0.15
CA HIS A 143 -11.07 -14.09 0.26
C HIS A 143 -11.53 -13.20 -0.90
N THR A 144 -12.37 -12.24 -0.55
CA THR A 144 -12.96 -11.29 -1.49
C THR A 144 -12.40 -9.89 -1.29
N ILE A 145 -12.17 -9.49 -0.03
CA ILE A 145 -11.57 -8.23 0.35
C ILE A 145 -10.25 -8.53 1.06
N VAL A 146 -9.15 -8.17 0.42
CA VAL A 146 -7.79 -8.43 0.89
C VAL A 146 -7.09 -7.11 1.18
N SER A 147 -6.27 -7.08 2.23
CA SER A 147 -5.41 -5.96 2.58
C SER A 147 -3.98 -6.25 2.14
N ASN A 148 -3.35 -5.33 1.42
CA ASN A 148 -1.92 -5.39 1.07
C ASN A 148 -1.03 -4.81 2.20
N ALA A 149 -1.52 -4.85 3.44
CA ALA A 149 -0.87 -4.32 4.63
C ALA A 149 -0.42 -2.84 4.46
N SER A 150 0.70 -2.46 5.08
CA SER A 150 1.33 -1.14 4.89
C SER A 150 2.70 -1.27 4.21
N CYS A 151 3.24 -0.15 3.72
CA CYS A 151 4.62 -0.08 3.23
C CYS A 151 5.63 -0.59 4.26
N THR A 152 5.50 -0.16 5.52
CA THR A 152 6.39 -0.61 6.60
C THR A 152 6.19 -2.09 6.93
N THR A 153 4.96 -2.63 6.85
CA THR A 153 4.73 -4.08 7.04
C THR A 153 5.43 -4.89 5.96
N ASN A 154 5.32 -4.47 4.69
CA ASN A 154 5.99 -5.14 3.57
C ASN A 154 7.53 -5.05 3.67
N CYS A 155 8.07 -3.98 4.25
CA CYS A 155 9.51 -3.87 4.55
C CYS A 155 9.93 -4.77 5.71
N LEU A 156 9.14 -4.81 6.79
CA LEU A 156 9.46 -5.53 8.03
C LEU A 156 9.30 -7.06 7.89
N ALA A 157 8.26 -7.52 7.21
CA ALA A 157 7.85 -8.93 7.21
C ALA A 157 8.92 -9.91 6.70
N PRO A 158 9.66 -9.63 5.60
CA PRO A 158 10.74 -10.52 5.15
C PRO A 158 11.84 -10.69 6.19
N VAL A 159 12.30 -9.60 6.80
CA VAL A 159 13.37 -9.63 7.81
C VAL A 159 12.90 -10.40 9.05
N VAL A 160 11.69 -10.12 9.52
CA VAL A 160 11.11 -10.81 10.67
C VAL A 160 10.96 -12.30 10.42
N LYS A 161 10.46 -12.70 9.24
CA LYS A 161 10.30 -14.10 8.87
C LYS A 161 11.64 -14.85 8.91
N VAL A 162 12.68 -14.30 8.29
CA VAL A 162 14.01 -14.94 8.26
C VAL A 162 14.59 -15.10 9.67
N LEU A 163 14.50 -14.07 10.49
CA LEU A 163 15.00 -14.11 11.87
C LEU A 163 14.23 -15.12 12.72
N ASP A 164 12.91 -15.14 12.60
CA ASP A 164 12.08 -16.06 13.38
C ASP A 164 12.25 -17.51 12.95
N ASP A 165 12.20 -17.81 11.65
CA ASP A 165 12.39 -19.16 11.12
C ASP A 165 13.78 -19.73 11.49
N SER A 166 14.82 -18.89 11.52
CA SER A 166 16.19 -19.32 11.80
C SER A 166 16.50 -19.42 13.30
N PHE A 167 16.10 -18.39 14.06
CA PHE A 167 16.60 -18.17 15.42
C PHE A 167 15.49 -18.08 16.47
N GLY A 168 14.23 -17.92 16.06
CA GLY A 168 13.07 -17.70 16.91
C GLY A 168 13.08 -16.30 17.55
N ILE A 169 11.94 -15.59 17.47
CA ILE A 169 11.76 -14.28 18.11
C ILE A 169 10.98 -14.45 19.42
N VAL A 170 11.54 -13.91 20.50
CA VAL A 170 10.86 -13.79 21.80
C VAL A 170 10.01 -12.52 21.83
N ARG A 171 10.65 -11.38 21.57
CA ARG A 171 10.03 -10.05 21.52
C ARG A 171 10.92 -9.08 20.75
N GLY A 172 10.38 -7.94 20.32
CA GLY A 172 11.16 -6.90 19.66
C GLY A 172 10.47 -5.56 19.59
N LEU A 173 11.27 -4.54 19.33
CA LEU A 173 10.84 -3.17 19.12
C LEU A 173 11.35 -2.70 17.75
N MET A 174 10.44 -2.10 16.98
CA MET A 174 10.73 -1.55 15.67
C MET A 174 10.60 -0.03 15.67
N THR A 175 11.57 0.64 15.07
CA THR A 175 11.49 2.07 14.75
C THR A 175 11.59 2.25 13.26
N THR A 176 10.61 2.90 12.63
CA THR A 176 10.74 3.29 11.21
C THR A 176 11.08 4.76 11.08
N VAL A 177 12.22 5.05 10.45
CA VAL A 177 12.56 6.39 9.97
C VAL A 177 11.93 6.52 8.60
N HIS A 178 10.84 7.29 8.53
CA HIS A 178 9.90 7.19 7.41
C HIS A 178 9.74 8.54 6.72
N SER A 179 9.63 8.57 5.40
CA SER A 179 9.27 9.79 4.67
C SER A 179 7.96 10.37 5.17
N TYR A 180 7.79 11.67 5.08
CA TYR A 180 6.47 12.26 5.24
C TYR A 180 5.52 11.77 4.13
N THR A 181 4.24 11.88 4.39
CA THR A 181 3.15 11.44 3.52
C THR A 181 2.08 12.53 3.44
N ASN A 182 1.05 12.34 2.62
CA ASN A 182 -0.05 13.30 2.51
C ASN A 182 -0.92 13.42 3.78
N ASP A 183 -0.69 12.59 4.80
CA ASP A 183 -1.35 12.68 6.10
C ASP A 183 -0.66 13.68 7.06
N GLN A 184 0.57 14.12 6.76
CA GLN A 184 1.18 15.28 7.41
C GLN A 184 0.87 16.56 6.66
N ASN A 185 0.92 17.69 7.37
CA ASN A 185 0.67 19.00 6.77
C ASN A 185 1.94 19.60 6.16
N VAL A 186 1.78 20.36 5.07
CA VAL A 186 2.88 21.11 4.45
C VAL A 186 3.39 22.21 5.39
N LEU A 187 2.48 22.87 6.11
CA LEU A 187 2.73 23.87 7.15
C LEU A 187 1.99 23.50 8.43
N ASP A 188 2.27 24.19 9.54
CA ASP A 188 1.55 23.98 10.80
C ASP A 188 0.04 24.24 10.61
N LEU A 189 -0.80 23.20 10.70
CA LEU A 189 -2.24 23.24 10.45
C LEU A 189 -2.99 22.26 11.38
N PRO A 190 -4.31 22.46 11.62
CA PRO A 190 -5.10 21.56 12.46
C PRO A 190 -5.03 20.10 12.00
N HIS A 191 -4.79 19.19 12.94
CA HIS A 191 -4.80 17.75 12.71
C HIS A 191 -5.09 17.02 14.03
N LYS A 192 -5.76 15.86 13.97
CA LYS A 192 -6.12 15.06 15.17
C LYS A 192 -4.92 14.56 15.98
N ASP A 193 -3.82 14.28 15.28
CA ASP A 193 -2.50 14.01 15.87
C ASP A 193 -1.71 15.31 15.85
N LEU A 194 -1.50 15.90 17.04
CA LEU A 194 -0.82 17.19 17.22
C LEU A 194 0.63 17.20 16.73
N ARG A 195 1.26 16.04 16.55
CA ARG A 195 2.61 15.95 15.99
C ARG A 195 2.56 15.96 14.47
N ARG A 196 1.60 15.26 13.86
CA ARG A 196 1.36 15.33 12.39
C ARG A 196 0.81 16.69 11.94
N ALA A 197 0.29 17.49 12.87
CA ALA A 197 -0.11 18.87 12.64
C ALA A 197 1.05 19.79 12.21
N ARG A 198 2.30 19.43 12.54
CA ARG A 198 3.50 20.23 12.28
C ARG A 198 3.97 20.11 10.82
N ALA A 199 4.64 21.15 10.34
CA ALA A 199 5.20 21.24 8.99
C ALA A 199 6.13 20.06 8.68
N ALA A 200 5.71 19.21 7.73
CA ALA A 200 6.31 17.92 7.43
C ALA A 200 7.77 18.01 6.96
N ALA A 201 8.09 19.03 6.16
CA ALA A 201 9.42 19.21 5.58
C ALA A 201 10.41 19.92 6.52
N LEU A 202 9.99 20.28 7.74
CA LEU A 202 10.81 20.99 8.72
C LEU A 202 10.93 20.25 10.06
N SER A 203 10.32 19.06 10.18
CA SER A 203 10.15 18.38 11.47
C SER A 203 10.60 16.93 11.39
N MET A 204 11.14 16.43 12.51
CA MET A 204 11.12 15.00 12.83
C MET A 204 9.86 14.74 13.65
N ILE A 205 8.92 13.95 13.14
CA ILE A 205 7.57 13.79 13.71
C ILE A 205 7.41 12.37 14.27
N PRO A 206 7.54 12.15 15.60
CA PRO A 206 7.30 10.85 16.20
C PRO A 206 5.79 10.54 16.22
N THR A 207 5.36 9.46 15.59
CA THR A 207 3.94 9.09 15.51
C THR A 207 3.78 7.56 15.53
N THR A 208 2.54 7.09 15.59
CA THR A 208 2.25 5.66 15.57
C THR A 208 2.51 5.03 14.21
N THR A 209 2.87 3.75 14.22
CA THR A 209 2.85 2.87 13.05
C THR A 209 2.07 1.62 13.38
N GLY A 210 1.25 1.14 12.44
CA GLY A 210 0.53 -0.13 12.60
C GLY A 210 1.38 -1.36 12.28
N ALA A 211 2.58 -1.18 11.73
CA ALA A 211 3.30 -2.27 11.06
C ALA A 211 3.75 -3.40 12.00
N ALA A 212 4.30 -3.06 13.17
CA ALA A 212 4.71 -4.07 14.15
C ALA A 212 3.51 -4.86 14.69
N LYS A 213 2.34 -4.24 14.86
CA LYS A 213 1.12 -4.92 15.27
C LYS A 213 0.52 -5.75 14.12
N ALA A 214 0.56 -5.22 12.89
CA ALA A 214 0.08 -5.89 11.68
C ALA A 214 0.92 -7.12 11.31
N ILE A 215 2.13 -7.27 11.85
CA ILE A 215 2.93 -8.49 11.65
C ILE A 215 2.17 -9.73 12.11
N GLY A 216 1.36 -9.63 13.18
CA GLY A 216 0.57 -10.75 13.69
C GLY A 216 -0.60 -11.13 12.78
N LEU A 217 -0.94 -10.31 11.79
CA LEU A 217 -1.90 -10.64 10.75
C LEU A 217 -1.25 -11.41 9.60
N VAL A 218 0.06 -11.20 9.40
CA VAL A 218 0.85 -11.84 8.32
C VAL A 218 1.50 -13.14 8.82
N LEU A 219 2.04 -13.12 10.04
CA LEU A 219 2.72 -14.20 10.75
C LEU A 219 2.03 -14.41 12.12
N PRO A 220 0.95 -15.21 12.19
CA PRO A 220 0.08 -15.29 13.37
C PRO A 220 0.79 -15.69 14.68
N HIS A 221 1.82 -16.53 14.61
CA HIS A 221 2.61 -16.96 15.77
C HIS A 221 3.49 -15.86 16.37
N LEU A 222 3.60 -14.71 15.70
CA LEU A 222 4.29 -13.51 16.20
C LEU A 222 3.34 -12.44 16.76
N LYS A 223 2.03 -12.72 16.82
CA LYS A 223 1.04 -11.79 17.36
C LYS A 223 1.40 -11.38 18.80
N GLY A 224 1.56 -10.08 19.02
CA GLY A 224 1.88 -9.50 20.33
C GLY A 224 3.36 -9.53 20.71
N LYS A 225 4.25 -10.09 19.88
CA LYS A 225 5.70 -10.11 20.17
C LYS A 225 6.43 -8.85 19.74
N LEU A 226 5.94 -8.14 18.74
CA LEU A 226 6.56 -6.93 18.19
C LEU A 226 5.68 -5.71 18.43
N ASP A 227 6.30 -4.61 18.82
CA ASP A 227 5.69 -3.28 18.82
C ASP A 227 6.63 -2.26 18.17
N GLY A 228 6.17 -1.04 17.95
CA GLY A 228 7.01 -0.02 17.32
C GLY A 228 6.35 1.32 17.09
N TYR A 229 7.16 2.27 16.65
CA TYR A 229 6.73 3.62 16.32
C TYR A 229 7.45 4.13 15.06
N ALA A 230 6.98 5.26 14.53
CA ALA A 230 7.56 5.91 13.38
C ALA A 230 8.13 7.28 13.77
N VAL A 231 9.19 7.69 13.11
CA VAL A 231 9.66 9.07 13.06
C VAL A 231 9.55 9.52 11.61
N ARG A 232 8.61 10.42 11.30
CA ARG A 232 8.53 10.99 9.95
C ARG A 232 9.62 12.03 9.79
N VAL A 233 10.38 11.95 8.70
CA VAL A 233 11.51 12.85 8.41
C VAL A 233 11.29 13.62 7.10
N PRO A 234 11.98 14.76 6.89
CA PRO A 234 11.89 15.60 5.70
C PRO A 234 12.42 14.99 4.39
N THR A 235 12.04 13.76 4.07
CA THR A 235 12.28 13.12 2.77
C THR A 235 10.94 12.84 2.07
N PRO A 236 10.81 13.09 0.76
CA PRO A 236 9.54 12.92 0.03
C PRO A 236 9.21 11.47 -0.30
N ASN A 237 10.21 10.58 -0.30
CA ASN A 237 10.10 9.14 -0.46
C ASN A 237 11.42 8.49 0.01
N VAL A 238 11.41 7.16 0.25
CA VAL A 238 12.45 6.32 0.89
C VAL A 238 12.37 6.31 2.41
N SER A 239 12.36 5.12 2.98
CA SER A 239 12.20 4.90 4.43
C SER A 239 13.02 3.69 4.87
N LEU A 240 13.31 3.65 6.16
CA LEU A 240 14.11 2.61 6.79
C LEU A 240 13.38 2.04 8.00
N VAL A 241 13.61 0.76 8.26
CA VAL A 241 13.16 0.05 9.45
C VAL A 241 14.39 -0.36 10.24
N ASP A 242 14.43 0.07 11.50
CA ASP A 242 15.34 -0.44 12.53
C ASP A 242 14.56 -1.43 13.40
N LEU A 243 15.10 -2.64 13.58
CA LEU A 243 14.47 -3.72 14.32
C LEU A 243 15.44 -4.26 15.36
N THR A 244 15.10 -4.05 16.64
CA THR A 244 15.81 -4.65 17.77
C THR A 244 14.99 -5.82 18.32
N VAL A 245 15.57 -7.02 18.35
CA VAL A 245 14.87 -8.25 18.79
C VAL A 245 15.68 -9.02 19.83
N GLN A 246 14.96 -9.68 20.73
CA GLN A 246 15.48 -10.76 21.56
C GLN A 246 15.20 -12.08 20.86
N LEU A 247 16.27 -12.79 20.48
CA LEU A 247 16.19 -14.10 19.82
C LEU A 247 16.23 -15.25 20.84
N THR A 248 15.67 -16.39 20.47
CA THR A 248 15.74 -17.61 21.31
C THR A 248 17.10 -18.29 21.21
N LYS A 249 17.75 -18.22 20.04
CA LYS A 249 19.10 -18.78 19.81
C LYS A 249 20.15 -17.67 19.77
N ASN A 250 21.32 -17.96 20.33
CA ASN A 250 22.51 -17.13 20.13
C ASN A 250 22.93 -17.17 18.66
N THR A 251 23.44 -16.06 18.16
CA THR A 251 23.85 -15.89 16.76
C THR A 251 24.87 -14.76 16.66
N THR A 252 25.49 -14.66 15.49
CA THR A 252 26.43 -13.58 15.14
C THR A 252 25.87 -12.72 14.00
N ALA A 253 26.42 -11.52 13.82
CA ALA A 253 26.05 -10.66 12.69
C ALA A 253 26.30 -11.35 11.33
N ALA A 254 27.37 -12.13 11.20
CA ALA A 254 27.69 -12.87 9.99
C ALA A 254 26.62 -13.92 9.66
N GLU A 255 26.16 -14.68 10.66
CA GLU A 255 25.11 -15.69 10.48
C GLU A 255 23.76 -15.06 10.13
N ILE A 256 23.38 -13.94 10.78
CA ILE A 256 22.16 -13.21 10.44
C ILE A 256 22.21 -12.75 8.98
N ASN A 257 23.29 -12.11 8.56
CA ASN A 257 23.44 -11.59 7.21
C ASN A 257 23.41 -12.72 6.17
N ALA A 258 24.05 -13.85 6.44
CA ALA A 258 24.03 -15.02 5.56
C ALA A 258 22.62 -15.59 5.40
N LYS A 259 21.79 -15.61 6.46
CA LYS A 259 20.39 -16.05 6.37
C LYS A 259 19.53 -15.09 5.55
N LEU A 260 19.73 -13.79 5.71
CA LEU A 260 19.04 -12.78 4.91
C LEU A 260 19.41 -12.87 3.43
N GLU A 261 20.70 -13.07 3.11
CA GLU A 261 21.15 -13.25 1.73
C GLU A 261 20.64 -14.57 1.12
N ALA A 262 20.61 -15.66 1.91
CA ALA A 262 20.06 -16.93 1.43
C ALA A 262 18.57 -16.82 1.08
N ALA A 263 17.83 -15.94 1.76
CA ALA A 263 16.39 -15.72 1.54
C ALA A 263 16.09 -14.71 0.40
N SER A 264 17.09 -14.06 -0.19
CA SER A 264 16.91 -13.11 -1.30
C SER A 264 17.04 -13.74 -2.69
N LYS A 265 17.45 -15.01 -2.74
CA LYS A 265 17.59 -15.83 -3.95
C LYS A 265 16.35 -16.68 -4.18
#